data_AF-A0A831SLA3-F1
#
_entry.id   AF-A0A831SLA3-F1
#
_cell.length_a   1.000
_cell.length_b   1.000
_cell.length_c   1.000
_cell.angle_alpha   90.00
_cell.angle_beta   90.00
_cell.angle_gamma   90.00
#
_symmetry.space_group_name_H-M   'P 1'
#
loop_
_entity.id
_entity.type
_entity.pdbx_description
1 polymer ?
#
loop_
_entity_poly.entity_id
_entity_poly.type
_entity_poly.pdbx_seq_one_letter_code
_entity_poly.pdbx_strand_id
1 'polypeptide(L)'
;MKNRIERIKSVAKMNKELELWIKETEKKGELTKVIEKANEKKIEPMGKCEICGKRDAKFVCIKCHRKVCSSCYFSILGLCKKCISKEVVEKWKQDHPNWKN
;
A
#
# COMPACT_ATOMS: atom_id res chain seq x y z
N MET A 1 -13.12 -12.14 -1.00
CA MET A 1 -13.72 -10.78 -1.00
C MET A 1 -14.40 -10.40 0.31
N LYS A 2 -15.29 -11.22 0.90
CA LYS A 2 -16.02 -10.91 2.15
C LYS A 2 -15.14 -10.37 3.29
N ASN A 3 -14.05 -11.09 3.61
CA ASN A 3 -13.08 -10.71 4.65
C ASN A 3 -12.40 -9.33 4.42
N ARG A 4 -12.30 -8.90 3.16
CA ARG A 4 -11.71 -7.59 2.81
C ARG A 4 -12.70 -6.44 2.96
N ILE A 5 -13.97 -6.66 2.66
CA ILE A 5 -15.04 -5.69 2.88
C ILE A 5 -15.18 -5.42 4.38
N GLU A 6 -15.11 -6.46 5.21
CA GLU A 6 -15.14 -6.33 6.67
C GLU A 6 -13.97 -5.49 7.20
N ARG A 7 -12.76 -5.70 6.67
CA ARG A 7 -11.59 -4.86 7.00
C ARG A 7 -11.80 -3.40 6.62
N ILE A 8 -12.35 -3.12 5.43
CA ILE A 8 -12.64 -1.76 4.97
C ILE A 8 -13.67 -1.09 5.90
N LYS A 9 -14.76 -1.80 6.24
CA LYS A 9 -15.77 -1.32 7.19
C LYS A 9 -15.18 -1.06 8.57
N SER A 10 -14.27 -1.92 9.04
CA SER A 10 -13.60 -1.73 10.32
C SER A 10 -12.73 -0.46 10.34
N VAL A 11 -11.97 -0.18 9.28
CA VAL A 11 -11.13 1.02 9.18
C VAL A 11 -12.00 2.28 9.06
N ALA A 12 -13.11 2.20 8.32
CA ALA A 12 -14.01 3.32 8.12
C ALA A 12 -14.65 3.85 9.41
N LYS A 13 -14.74 3.05 10.48
CA LYS A 13 -15.22 3.53 11.79
C LYS A 13 -14.43 4.71 12.34
N MET A 14 -13.18 4.88 11.91
CA MET A 14 -12.33 6.01 12.31
C MET A 14 -12.51 7.26 11.43
N ASN A 15 -13.33 7.19 10.38
CA ASN A 15 -13.63 8.30 9.47
C ASN A 15 -15.13 8.34 9.12
N LYS A 16 -15.85 9.28 9.71
CA LYS A 16 -17.31 9.39 9.61
C LYS A 16 -17.81 9.62 8.18
N GLU A 17 -17.09 10.39 7.38
CA GLU A 17 -17.44 10.63 5.97
C GLU A 17 -17.32 9.34 5.14
N LEU A 18 -16.24 8.60 5.36
CA LEU A 18 -16.01 7.32 4.70
C LEU A 18 -17.07 6.29 5.11
N GLU A 19 -17.47 6.27 6.37
CA GLU A 19 -18.53 5.37 6.85
C GLU A 19 -19.89 5.66 6.17
N LEU A 20 -20.25 6.94 6.05
CA LEU A 20 -21.49 7.36 5.37
C LEU A 20 -21.47 6.94 3.90
N TRP A 21 -20.36 7.21 3.20
CA TRP A 21 -20.20 6.84 1.80
C TRP A 21 -20.31 5.32 1.59
N ILE A 22 -19.75 4.50 2.49
CA ILE A 22 -19.87 3.04 2.43
C ILE A 22 -21.32 2.60 2.59
N LYS A 23 -22.05 3.15 3.56
CA LYS A 23 -23.47 2.81 3.80
C LYS A 23 -24.33 3.15 2.60
N GLU A 24 -24.13 4.32 2.00
CA GLU A 24 -24.84 4.74 0.79
C GLU A 24 -24.54 3.83 -0.40
N THR A 25 -23.27 3.50 -0.61
CA THR A 25 -22.83 2.63 -1.71
C THR A 25 -23.28 1.18 -1.52
N GLU A 26 -23.37 0.70 -0.28
CA GLU A 26 -23.92 -0.61 0.06
C GLU A 26 -25.42 -0.68 -0.19
N LYS A 27 -26.19 0.36 0.17
CA LYS A 27 -27.62 0.45 -0.15
C LYS A 27 -27.90 0.42 -1.66
N LYS A 28 -26.98 0.96 -2.47
CA LYS A 28 -27.04 0.90 -3.94
C LYS A 28 -26.67 -0.48 -4.51
N GLY A 29 -26.15 -1.40 -3.68
CA GLY A 29 -25.69 -2.71 -4.14
C GLY A 29 -24.38 -2.67 -4.96
N GLU A 30 -23.66 -1.55 -4.91
CA GLU A 30 -22.49 -1.30 -5.76
C GLU A 30 -21.16 -1.50 -5.05
N LEU A 31 -21.16 -1.67 -3.72
CA LEU A 31 -19.95 -1.70 -2.90
C LEU A 31 -18.93 -2.73 -3.39
N THR A 32 -19.38 -3.94 -3.75
CA THR A 32 -18.51 -5.00 -4.28
C THR A 32 -17.85 -4.58 -5.59
N LYS A 33 -18.63 -4.03 -6.54
CA LYS A 33 -18.13 -3.59 -7.85
C LYS A 33 -17.12 -2.46 -7.73
N VAL A 34 -17.34 -1.51 -6.81
CA VAL A 34 -16.39 -0.40 -6.59
C VAL A 34 -15.07 -0.93 -6.03
N ILE A 35 -15.12 -1.88 -5.09
CA ILE A 35 -13.93 -2.50 -4.52
C ILE A 35 -13.19 -3.37 -5.54
N GLU A 36 -13.91 -4.08 -6.42
CA GLU A 36 -13.33 -4.84 -7.54
C GLU A 36 -12.61 -3.92 -8.52
N LYS A 37 -13.27 -2.84 -8.96
CA LYS A 37 -12.67 -1.84 -9.86
C LYS A 37 -11.43 -1.18 -9.26
N ALA A 38 -11.42 -0.95 -7.94
CA ALA A 38 -10.23 -0.44 -7.24
C ALA A 38 -9.06 -1.45 -7.22
N ASN A 39 -9.35 -2.76 -7.23
CA ASN A 39 -8.33 -3.81 -7.31
C ASN A 39 -7.77 -4.00 -8.71
N GLU A 40 -8.60 -3.81 -9.73
CA GLU A 40 -8.19 -3.96 -11.12
C GLU A 40 -7.25 -2.85 -11.58
N LYS A 41 -7.19 -1.73 -10.85
CA LYS A 41 -6.25 -0.63 -11.10
C LYS A 41 -4.80 -1.10 -10.86
N LYS A 42 -4.24 -1.79 -11.85
CA LYS A 42 -2.84 -2.18 -11.88
C LYS A 42 -2.01 -0.91 -11.95
N ILE A 43 -1.15 -0.70 -10.97
CA ILE A 43 -0.11 0.32 -11.03
C ILE A 43 0.88 -0.13 -12.10
N GLU A 44 0.93 0.60 -13.22
CA GLU A 44 1.93 0.36 -14.24
C GLU A 44 3.34 0.61 -13.67
N PRO A 45 4.29 -0.30 -13.90
CA PRO A 45 5.62 -0.14 -13.37
C PRO A 45 6.35 1.03 -14.05
N MET A 46 6.99 1.88 -13.25
CA MET A 46 7.74 3.05 -13.72
C MET A 46 9.17 2.70 -14.17
N GLY A 47 9.39 1.46 -14.64
CA GLY A 47 10.70 0.87 -14.92
C GLY A 47 11.22 -0.04 -13.81
N LYS A 48 12.54 -0.27 -13.76
CA LYS A 48 13.19 -1.10 -12.73
C LYS A 48 13.49 -0.28 -11.47
N CYS A 49 13.50 -0.96 -10.32
CA CYS A 49 13.85 -0.36 -9.04
C CYS A 49 15.27 0.22 -9.05
N GLU A 50 15.39 1.51 -8.80
CA GLU A 50 16.68 2.23 -8.76
C GLU A 50 17.59 1.82 -7.58
N ILE A 51 17.09 0.98 -6.68
CA ILE A 51 17.85 0.48 -5.53
C ILE A 51 18.37 -0.94 -5.72
N CYS A 52 17.60 -1.83 -6.38
CA CYS A 52 18.00 -3.23 -6.53
C CYS A 52 18.17 -3.68 -7.98
N GLY A 53 17.67 -2.93 -8.96
CA GLY A 53 17.71 -3.26 -10.39
C GLY A 53 16.87 -4.47 -10.82
N LYS A 54 16.48 -5.36 -9.89
CA LYS A 54 15.85 -6.65 -10.18
C LYS A 54 14.34 -6.55 -10.40
N ARG A 55 13.64 -5.89 -9.46
CA ARG A 55 12.18 -5.82 -9.41
C ARG A 55 11.65 -4.53 -10.02
N ASP A 56 10.42 -4.57 -10.51
CA ASP A 56 9.77 -3.40 -11.09
C ASP A 56 9.45 -2.34 -10.03
N ALA A 57 9.67 -1.08 -10.38
CA ALA A 57 9.39 0.06 -9.54
C ALA A 57 7.90 0.40 -9.57
N LYS A 58 7.28 0.40 -8.39
CA LYS A 58 5.84 0.69 -8.22
C LYS A 58 5.57 1.89 -7.32
N PHE A 59 6.61 2.42 -6.66
CA PHE A 59 6.51 3.49 -5.68
C PHE A 59 7.60 4.54 -5.91
N VAL A 60 7.34 5.78 -5.50
CA VAL A 60 8.30 6.89 -5.52
C VAL A 60 8.58 7.32 -4.09
N CYS A 61 9.86 7.41 -3.71
CA CYS A 61 10.25 7.91 -2.39
C CYS A 61 9.94 9.41 -2.27
N ILE A 62 9.18 9.83 -1.26
CA ILE A 62 8.84 11.25 -1.07
C ILE A 62 10.06 12.14 -0.79
N LYS A 63 11.13 11.57 -0.22
CA LYS A 63 12.33 12.33 0.16
C LYS A 63 13.35 12.48 -0.97
N CYS A 64 13.57 11.43 -1.76
CA CYS A 64 14.64 11.42 -2.78
C CYS A 64 14.16 11.12 -4.19
N HIS A 65 12.85 10.96 -4.39
CA HIS A 65 12.20 10.74 -5.68
C HIS A 65 12.62 9.48 -6.46
N ARG A 66 13.43 8.59 -5.86
CA ARG A 66 13.76 7.30 -6.48
C ARG A 66 12.50 6.45 -6.65
N LYS A 67 12.37 5.87 -7.84
CA LYS A 67 11.42 4.83 -8.23
C LYS A 67 11.90 3.49 -7.70
N VAL A 68 11.10 2.88 -6.84
CA VAL A 68 11.49 1.70 -6.07
C VAL A 68 10.41 0.62 -6.10
N CYS A 69 10.85 -0.63 -6.01
CA CYS A 69 9.94 -1.77 -5.87
C CYS A 69 9.39 -1.87 -4.44
N SER A 70 8.32 -2.63 -4.24
CA SER A 70 7.64 -2.80 -2.94
C SER A 70 8.61 -3.19 -1.82
N SER A 71 9.60 -4.05 -2.09
CA SER A 71 10.59 -4.46 -1.08
C SER A 71 11.60 -3.39 -0.68
N CYS A 72 11.82 -2.38 -1.50
CA CYS A 72 12.79 -1.31 -1.22
C CYS A 72 12.09 -0.04 -0.70
N TYR A 73 10.78 -0.12 -0.48
CA TYR A 73 9.89 0.95 -0.10
C TYR A 73 9.15 0.62 1.19
N PHE A 74 9.16 1.55 2.13
CA PHE A 74 8.40 1.46 3.37
C PHE A 74 7.11 2.23 3.17
N SER A 75 6.02 1.53 2.83
CA SER A 75 4.74 2.15 2.45
C SER A 75 4.14 3.02 3.56
N ILE A 76 4.28 2.61 4.82
CA ILE A 76 3.81 3.38 5.98
C ILE A 76 4.52 4.74 6.08
N LEU A 77 5.80 4.79 5.74
CA LEU A 77 6.63 6.00 5.87
C LEU A 77 6.72 6.81 4.57
N GLY A 78 6.35 6.23 3.44
CA GLY A 78 6.53 6.85 2.13
C GLY A 78 8.00 6.92 1.66
N LEU A 79 8.90 6.15 2.28
CA LEU A 79 10.35 6.30 2.11
C LEU A 79 11.02 5.03 1.55
N CYS A 80 12.10 5.22 0.80
CA CYS A 80 12.95 4.11 0.38
C CYS A 80 13.97 3.71 1.46
N LYS A 81 14.48 2.47 1.38
CA LYS A 81 15.48 1.94 2.34
C LYS A 81 16.79 2.71 2.44
N LYS A 82 17.09 3.58 1.47
CA LYS A 82 18.27 4.47 1.48
C LYS A 82 18.01 5.79 2.23
N CYS A 83 16.75 6.15 2.45
CA CYS A 83 16.35 7.39 3.13
C CYS A 83 16.03 7.20 4.62
N ILE A 84 15.89 5.96 5.07
CA ILE A 84 15.68 5.58 6.47
C ILE A 84 17.03 5.19 7.09
N SER A 85 17.21 5.48 8.37
CA SER A 85 18.40 5.08 9.13
C SER A 85 18.52 3.56 9.23
N LYS A 86 19.76 3.05 9.29
CA LYS A 86 19.99 1.60 9.40
C LYS A 86 19.28 1.00 10.63
N GLU A 87 19.25 1.71 11.74
CA GLU A 87 18.60 1.27 12.98
C GLU A 87 17.10 1.01 12.78
N VAL A 88 16.37 1.94 12.15
CA VAL A 88 14.94 1.80 11.89
C VAL A 88 14.69 0.66 10.90
N VAL A 89 15.55 0.49 9.90
CA VAL A 89 15.48 -0.64 8.96
C VAL A 89 15.66 -1.97 9.68
N GLU A 90 16.65 -2.10 10.56
CA GLU A 90 16.92 -3.36 11.26
C GLU A 90 15.82 -3.73 12.25
N LYS A 91 15.31 -2.77 13.04
CA LYS A 91 14.14 -2.98 13.91
C LYS A 91 12.94 -3.49 13.11
N TRP A 92 12.64 -2.83 11.98
CA TRP A 92 11.53 -3.23 11.12
C TRP A 92 11.70 -4.63 10.50
N LYS A 93 12.92 -5.03 10.13
CA LYS A 93 13.20 -6.39 9.62
C LYS A 93 13.01 -7.46 10.69
N GLN A 94 13.34 -7.16 11.95
CA GLN A 94 13.14 -8.07 13.07
C GLN A 94 11.64 -8.28 13.34
N ASP A 95 10.85 -7.21 13.29
CA ASP A 95 9.39 -7.27 13.50
C ASP A 95 8.65 -7.96 12.35
N HIS A 96 9.25 -8.01 11.15
CA HIS A 96 8.65 -8.60 9.95
C HIS A 96 9.63 -9.54 9.21
N PRO A 97 9.99 -10.70 9.79
CA PRO A 97 11.06 -11.57 9.27
C PRO A 97 10.80 -12.12 7.85
N ASN A 98 9.53 -12.26 7.45
CA ASN A 98 9.13 -12.79 6.14
C ASN A 98 9.06 -11.74 5.02
N TRP A 99 9.61 -10.53 5.21
CA TRP A 99 9.55 -9.43 4.22
C TRP A 99 10.41 -9.63 2.95
N LYS A 100 11.26 -10.67 2.92
CA LYS A 100 12.20 -10.93 1.82
C LYS A 100 11.64 -11.78 0.66
N ASN A 101 10.46 -12.36 0.79
CA ASN A 101 9.85 -13.16 -0.27
C ASN A 101 9.33 -12.29 -1.42
#